data_AF-A0A8T2PAK5-F1
#
_entry.id   AF-A0A8T2PAK5-F1
#
_cell.length_a   1.000
_cell.length_b   1.000
_cell.length_c   1.000
_cell.angle_alpha   90.00
_cell.angle_beta   90.00
_cell.angle_gamma   90.00
#
_symmetry.space_group_name_H-M   'P 1'
#
loop_
_entity.id
_entity.type
_entity.pdbx_description
1 polymer ?
#
loop_
_entity_poly.entity_id
_entity_poly.type
_entity_poly.pdbx_seq_one_letter_code
_entity_poly.pdbx_strand_id
1 'polypeptide(L)'
;MRDMVWSPTVCKGDIPSARWIVNFDLDLVDGLVLAAVLAAYCPFLIPTHFRRMFTSTNSLEQNLHNNIILSHTLHLLHLDIDIQATELSDPNPVQLLMLCLHLYEALPQYLPKKTLTLSGSLHHTFTK
;
A
#
# COMPACT_ATOMS: atom_id res chain seq x y z
N MET A 1 1.42 15.56 4.92
CA MET A 1 1.65 15.07 6.30
C MET A 1 1.92 13.57 6.16
N ARG A 2 2.99 13.02 6.75
CA ARG A 2 3.25 11.57 6.67
C ARG A 2 2.33 10.87 7.65
N ASP A 3 1.39 10.09 7.16
CA ASP A 3 0.52 9.29 8.01
C ASP A 3 1.24 8.01 8.43
N MET A 4 1.24 7.74 9.72
CA MET A 4 1.89 6.57 10.29
C MET A 4 0.99 5.35 10.05
N VAL A 5 1.45 4.43 9.20
CA VAL A 5 0.69 3.24 8.77
C VAL A 5 0.43 2.29 9.94
N TRP A 6 1.50 1.95 10.65
CA TRP A 6 1.44 1.08 11.83
C TRP A 6 1.89 1.88 13.05
N SER A 7 1.00 2.03 14.02
CA SER A 7 1.30 2.66 15.30
C SER A 7 0.86 1.78 16.48
N PRO A 8 1.54 1.87 17.64
CA PRO A 8 1.28 0.98 18.78
C PRO A 8 -0.12 1.18 19.37
N THR A 9 -0.72 2.35 19.17
CA THR A 9 -2.06 2.69 19.67
C THR A 9 -3.17 2.27 18.73
N VAL A 10 -2.85 1.98 17.46
CA VAL A 10 -3.83 1.68 16.42
C VAL A 10 -3.73 0.22 16.01
N CYS A 11 -2.55 -0.35 15.77
CA CYS A 11 -2.43 -1.72 15.27
C CYS A 11 -2.31 -2.73 16.43
N LYS A 12 -2.79 -3.98 16.23
CA LYS A 12 -2.64 -5.08 17.21
C LYS A 12 -1.20 -5.65 17.28
N GLY A 13 -0.22 -4.99 16.64
CA GLY A 13 1.15 -5.48 16.51
C GLY A 13 2.17 -4.35 16.66
N ASP A 14 3.43 -4.76 16.78
CA ASP A 14 4.57 -3.84 16.93
C ASP A 14 4.80 -3.02 15.66
N ILE A 15 5.52 -1.91 15.79
CA ILE A 15 5.96 -1.14 14.62
C ILE A 15 6.99 -2.00 13.86
N PRO A 16 6.83 -2.23 12.54
CA PRO A 16 7.81 -3.00 11.78
C PRO A 16 9.18 -2.30 11.83
N SER A 17 10.24 -3.08 11.98
CA SER A 17 11.60 -2.55 12.06
C SER A 17 11.99 -1.84 10.77
N ALA A 18 12.64 -0.68 10.90
CA ALA A 18 13.29 -0.03 9.76
C ALA A 18 14.31 -0.99 9.13
N ARG A 19 14.26 -1.13 7.81
CA ARG A 19 15.12 -2.03 7.04
C ARG A 19 15.60 -1.34 5.76
N TRP A 20 16.77 -1.75 5.29
CA TRP A 20 17.32 -1.32 4.01
C TRP A 20 16.85 -2.27 2.92
N ILE A 21 16.42 -1.71 1.78
CA ILE A 21 16.02 -2.50 0.61
C ILE A 21 17.22 -2.58 -0.32
N VAL A 22 17.77 -3.77 -0.46
CA VAL A 22 18.96 -4.08 -1.29
C VAL A 22 18.61 -5.00 -2.45
N ASN A 23 17.45 -5.67 -2.40
CA ASN A 23 16.93 -6.54 -3.47
C ASN A 23 15.42 -6.32 -3.69
N PHE A 24 14.91 -6.83 -4.82
CA PHE A 24 13.49 -6.73 -5.19
C PHE A 24 12.73 -8.04 -4.95
N ASP A 25 13.36 -9.05 -4.36
CA ASP A 25 12.75 -10.34 -4.06
C ASP A 25 12.52 -10.50 -2.55
N LEU A 26 13.56 -10.87 -1.81
CA LEU A 26 13.47 -11.23 -0.40
C LEU A 26 13.05 -10.06 0.50
N ASP A 27 13.45 -8.83 0.17
CA ASP A 27 13.15 -7.66 0.97
C ASP A 27 11.69 -7.20 0.83
N LEU A 28 11.00 -7.64 -0.23
CA LEU A 28 9.61 -7.27 -0.54
C LEU A 28 8.61 -8.39 -0.22
N VAL A 29 9.09 -9.61 0.06
CA VAL A 29 8.27 -10.83 0.19
C VAL A 29 7.20 -10.77 1.28
N ASP A 30 7.43 -9.99 2.35
CA ASP A 30 6.50 -9.88 3.48
C ASP A 30 5.38 -8.84 3.26
N GLY A 31 5.43 -8.15 2.11
CA GLY A 31 4.45 -7.16 1.68
C GLY A 31 4.47 -5.85 2.48
N LEU A 32 5.25 -5.72 3.55
CA LEU A 32 5.21 -4.53 4.39
C LEU A 32 5.81 -3.31 3.68
N VAL A 33 6.86 -3.53 2.88
CA VAL A 33 7.51 -2.46 2.12
C VAL A 33 6.56 -1.88 1.07
N LEU A 34 5.93 -2.74 0.27
CA LEU A 34 4.97 -2.32 -0.74
C LEU A 34 3.72 -1.67 -0.11
N ALA A 35 3.22 -2.21 1.01
CA ALA A 35 2.12 -1.59 1.75
C ALA A 35 2.49 -0.20 2.30
N ALA A 36 3.73 -0.01 2.78
CA ALA A 36 4.20 1.30 3.23
C ALA A 36 4.24 2.32 2.08
N VAL A 37 4.69 1.90 0.89
CA VAL A 37 4.67 2.73 -0.32
C VAL A 37 3.24 3.10 -0.69
N LEU A 38 2.33 2.13 -0.78
CA LEU A 38 0.93 2.38 -1.09
C LEU A 38 0.29 3.34 -0.06
N ALA A 39 0.55 3.14 1.22
CA ALA A 39 0.00 4.00 2.27
C ALA A 39 0.51 5.44 2.22
N ALA A 40 1.73 5.67 1.72
CA ALA A 40 2.28 7.01 1.55
C ALA A 40 1.53 7.84 0.50
N TYR A 41 1.00 7.19 -0.54
CA TYR A 41 0.21 7.84 -1.59
C TYR A 41 -1.30 7.74 -1.36
N CYS A 42 -1.76 6.66 -0.72
CA CYS A 42 -3.16 6.32 -0.49
C CYS A 42 -3.43 6.09 1.02
N PRO A 43 -3.35 7.14 1.87
CA PRO A 43 -3.48 7.00 3.32
C PRO A 43 -4.86 6.49 3.78
N PHE A 44 -5.89 6.62 2.94
CA PHE A 44 -7.23 6.09 3.21
C PHE A 44 -7.29 4.55 3.30
N LEU A 45 -6.27 3.84 2.80
CA LEU A 45 -6.15 2.38 2.92
C LEU A 45 -5.66 1.93 4.31
N ILE A 46 -5.03 2.81 5.08
CA ILE A 46 -4.46 2.49 6.39
C ILE A 46 -5.51 1.91 7.36
N PRO A 47 -6.63 2.61 7.66
CA PRO A 47 -7.59 2.12 8.64
C PRO A 47 -8.35 0.86 8.20
N THR A 48 -8.51 0.65 6.89
CA THR A 48 -9.36 -0.39 6.32
C THR A 48 -8.59 -1.67 5.98
N HIS A 49 -7.35 -1.54 5.50
CA HIS A 49 -6.56 -2.66 4.99
C HIS A 49 -5.26 -2.85 5.77
N PHE A 50 -4.35 -1.86 5.77
CA PHE A 50 -2.98 -2.06 6.25
C PHE A 50 -2.87 -2.27 7.76
N ARG A 51 -3.81 -1.75 8.56
CA ARG A 51 -3.91 -2.03 10.00
C ARG A 51 -4.06 -3.52 10.33
N ARG A 52 -4.54 -4.33 9.37
CA ARG A 52 -4.78 -5.78 9.53
C ARG A 52 -3.57 -6.64 9.14
N MET A 53 -2.49 -6.03 8.65
CA MET A 53 -1.26 -6.74 8.29
C MET A 53 -0.46 -7.12 9.54
N PHE A 54 0.22 -8.26 9.46
CA PHE A 54 1.19 -8.69 10.46
C PHE A 54 2.49 -7.91 10.28
N THR A 55 2.93 -7.21 11.31
CA THR A 55 4.15 -6.38 11.30
C THR A 55 5.39 -7.16 11.72
N SER A 56 5.22 -8.24 12.49
CA SER A 56 6.24 -9.24 12.81
C SER A 56 6.02 -10.48 11.95
N THR A 57 6.70 -10.56 10.81
CA THR A 57 6.55 -11.63 9.81
C THR A 57 7.49 -12.79 10.12
N ASN A 58 7.04 -13.68 11.00
CA ASN A 58 7.83 -14.83 11.46
C ASN A 58 7.43 -16.14 10.77
N SER A 59 6.37 -16.14 9.96
CA SER A 59 5.87 -17.33 9.26
C SER A 59 5.42 -17.03 7.83
N LEU A 60 5.44 -18.06 6.98
CA LEU A 60 5.01 -17.95 5.58
C LEU A 60 3.52 -17.60 5.47
N GLU A 61 2.69 -18.11 6.39
CA GLU A 61 1.26 -17.83 6.44
C GLU A 61 0.98 -16.35 6.75
N GLN A 62 1.81 -15.72 7.59
CA GLN A 62 1.72 -14.28 7.88
C GLN A 62 2.09 -13.44 6.65
N ASN A 63 3.15 -13.84 5.93
CA ASN A 63 3.53 -13.21 4.65
C ASN A 63 2.41 -13.34 3.62
N LEU A 64 1.85 -14.54 3.47
CA LEU A 64 0.76 -14.78 2.54
C LEU A 64 -0.48 -13.95 2.89
N HIS A 65 -0.86 -13.86 4.17
CA HIS A 65 -1.96 -12.99 4.62
C HIS A 65 -1.71 -11.53 4.26
N ASN A 66 -0.49 -11.02 4.50
CA ASN A 66 -0.10 -9.68 4.11
C ASN A 66 -0.22 -9.47 2.60
N ASN A 67 0.26 -10.43 1.81
CA ASN A 67 0.23 -10.38 0.35
C ASN A 67 -1.19 -10.49 -0.23
N ILE A 68 -2.11 -11.19 0.45
CA ILE A 68 -3.54 -11.19 0.09
C ILE A 68 -4.13 -9.79 0.28
N ILE A 69 -3.84 -9.12 1.41
CA ILE A 69 -4.28 -7.74 1.63
C ILE A 69 -3.71 -6.83 0.55
N LEU A 70 -2.43 -6.98 0.23
CA LEU A 70 -1.73 -6.20 -0.78
C LEU A 70 -2.33 -6.36 -2.18
N SER A 71 -2.48 -7.61 -2.63
CA SER A 71 -3.10 -7.94 -3.93
C SER A 71 -4.51 -7.35 -4.03
N HIS A 72 -5.32 -7.48 -2.97
CA HIS A 72 -6.64 -6.85 -2.92
C HIS A 72 -6.55 -5.32 -3.03
N THR A 73 -5.62 -4.66 -2.33
CA THR A 73 -5.46 -3.20 -2.43
C THR A 73 -4.97 -2.74 -3.80
N LEU A 74 -4.09 -3.51 -4.46
CA LEU A 74 -3.65 -3.21 -5.82
C LEU A 74 -4.82 -3.28 -6.80
N HIS A 75 -5.65 -4.32 -6.68
CA HIS A 75 -6.86 -4.47 -7.49
C HIS A 75 -7.86 -3.33 -7.26
N LEU A 76 -8.10 -2.92 -6.00
CA LEU A 76 -8.95 -1.78 -5.66
C LEU A 76 -8.45 -0.45 -6.25
N LEU A 77 -7.15 -0.29 -6.42
CA LEU A 77 -6.55 0.90 -7.00
C LEU A 77 -6.42 0.82 -8.53
N HIS A 78 -6.75 -0.32 -9.15
CA HIS A 78 -6.49 -0.62 -10.57
C HIS A 78 -4.99 -0.55 -10.91
N LEU A 79 -4.15 -1.04 -9.99
CA LEU A 79 -2.69 -1.14 -10.12
C LEU A 79 -2.21 -2.61 -10.16
N ASP A 80 -3.14 -3.56 -10.31
CA ASP A 80 -2.83 -4.97 -10.43
C ASP A 80 -2.33 -5.28 -11.86
N ILE A 81 -1.07 -5.71 -11.95
CA ILE A 81 -0.46 -6.22 -13.19
C ILE A 81 -0.64 -7.74 -13.31
N ASP A 82 -1.85 -8.23 -13.02
CA ASP A 82 -2.22 -9.65 -12.91
C ASP A 82 -1.46 -10.46 -11.85
N ILE A 83 -0.70 -9.81 -10.97
CA ILE A 83 0.10 -10.47 -9.93
C ILE A 83 -0.76 -11.00 -8.77
N GLN A 84 -0.62 -12.29 -8.47
CA GLN A 84 -1.33 -12.97 -7.41
C GLN A 84 -0.56 -12.91 -6.07
N ALA A 85 -1.29 -13.04 -4.96
CA ALA A 85 -0.68 -13.05 -3.62
C ALA A 85 0.36 -14.17 -3.42
N THR A 86 0.19 -15.31 -4.12
CA THR A 86 1.15 -16.41 -4.10
C THR A 86 2.46 -16.04 -4.81
N GLU A 87 2.39 -15.30 -5.91
CA GLU A 87 3.57 -14.81 -6.64
C GLU A 87 4.29 -13.71 -5.86
N LEU A 88 3.57 -12.91 -5.07
CA LEU A 88 4.19 -11.97 -4.13
C LEU A 88 4.94 -12.69 -2.98
N SER A 89 4.47 -13.89 -2.61
CA SER A 89 5.05 -14.68 -1.51
C SER A 89 6.21 -15.57 -1.95
N ASP A 90 6.31 -15.89 -3.24
CA ASP A 90 7.42 -16.57 -3.89
C ASP A 90 7.88 -15.78 -5.12
N PRO A 91 8.58 -14.64 -4.90
CA PRO A 91 8.74 -13.64 -5.93
C PRO A 91 9.81 -13.97 -6.96
N ASN A 92 9.45 -13.81 -8.24
CA ASN A 92 10.43 -13.62 -9.30
C ASN A 92 10.99 -12.18 -9.21
N PRO A 93 12.31 -11.97 -9.07
CA PRO A 93 12.88 -10.63 -8.91
C PRO A 93 12.55 -9.68 -10.05
N VAL A 94 12.43 -10.19 -11.28
CA VAL A 94 12.09 -9.38 -12.46
C VAL A 94 10.63 -8.95 -12.40
N GLN A 95 9.71 -9.84 -11.99
CA GLN A 95 8.29 -9.52 -11.88
C GLN A 95 8.04 -8.47 -10.79
N LEU A 96 8.70 -8.58 -9.63
CA LEU A 96 8.59 -7.57 -8.58
C LEU A 96 9.26 -6.24 -8.96
N LEU A 97 10.34 -6.27 -9.73
CA LEU A 97 10.92 -5.05 -10.29
C LEU A 97 9.93 -4.36 -11.25
N MET A 98 9.26 -5.12 -12.12
CA MET A 98 8.23 -4.59 -13.01
C MET A 98 7.06 -3.99 -12.24
N LEU A 99 6.62 -4.64 -11.15
CA LEU A 99 5.62 -4.07 -10.24
C LEU A 99 6.11 -2.76 -9.63
N CYS A 100 7.34 -2.71 -9.11
CA CYS A 100 7.89 -1.50 -8.51
C CYS A 100 7.98 -0.34 -9.50
N LEU A 101 8.40 -0.62 -10.74
CA LEU A 101 8.46 0.37 -11.80
C LEU A 101 7.06 0.91 -12.15
N HIS A 102 6.08 0.01 -12.28
CA HIS A 102 4.69 0.38 -12.52
C HIS A 102 4.14 1.28 -11.40
N LEU A 103 4.37 0.91 -10.13
CA LEU A 103 3.95 1.70 -8.98
C LEU A 103 4.66 3.06 -8.94
N TYR A 104 5.93 3.13 -9.30
CA TYR A 104 6.68 4.39 -9.36
C TYR A 104 6.09 5.37 -10.38
N GLU A 105 5.58 4.89 -11.52
CA GLU A 105 4.96 5.72 -12.54
C GLU A 105 3.51 6.11 -12.20
N ALA A 106 2.75 5.20 -11.59
CA ALA A 106 1.31 5.38 -11.36
C ALA A 106 1.00 6.14 -10.06
N LEU A 107 1.64 5.79 -8.94
CA LEU A 107 1.31 6.33 -7.61
C LEU A 107 1.43 7.87 -7.49
N PRO A 108 2.40 8.55 -8.12
CA PRO A 108 2.47 10.01 -8.10
C PRO A 108 1.21 10.71 -8.65
N GLN A 109 0.42 10.01 -9.47
CA GLN A 109 -0.83 10.53 -10.03
C GLN A 109 -1.98 10.57 -9.01
N TYR A 110 -1.87 9.83 -7.89
CA TYR A 110 -2.85 9.80 -6.81
C TYR A 110 -2.73 11.02 -5.89
N LEU A 111 -1.64 11.79 -5.99
CA LEU A 111 -1.46 13.00 -5.20
C LEU A 111 -2.29 14.16 -5.78
N PRO A 112 -3.14 14.81 -4.96
CA PRO A 112 -3.90 15.96 -5.42
C PRO A 112 -2.96 17.11 -5.75
N LYS A 113 -2.91 17.49 -7.04
CA LYS A 113 -2.12 18.65 -7.52
C LYS A 113 -2.82 19.99 -7.26
N LYS A 114 -4.15 19.97 -7.18
CA LYS A 114 -5.00 21.15 -6.94
C LYS A 114 -6.18 20.76 -6.07
N THR A 115 -6.41 21.51 -5.00
CA THR A 115 -7.61 21.39 -4.17
C THR A 115 -8.56 22.51 -4.56
N LEU A 116 -9.77 22.15 -4.98
CA LEU A 116 -10.82 23.13 -5.25
C LEU A 116 -11.73 23.23 -4.03
N THR A 117 -11.74 24.39 -3.38
CA THR A 117 -12.69 24.69 -2.31
C THR A 117 -14.00 25.16 -2.91
N LEU A 118 -15.01 24.29 -2.90
CA LEU A 118 -16.37 24.66 -3.28
C LEU A 118 -17.06 25.25 -2.05
N SER A 119 -17.41 26.53 -2.09
CA SER A 119 -18.18 27.22 -1.07
C SER A 119 -19.51 27.69 -1.65
N GLY A 120 -20.62 27.37 -0.99
CA GLY A 120 -21.96 27.78 -1.40
C GLY A 120 -22.98 27.60 -0.28
N SER A 121 -24.09 28.34 -0.34
CA SER A 121 -25.22 28.20 0.56
C SER A 121 -25.99 26.89 0.30
N LEU A 122 -26.59 26.33 1.35
CA LEU A 122 -27.47 25.16 1.22
C LEU A 122 -28.55 25.42 0.15
N HIS A 123 -28.79 24.42 -0.72
CA HIS A 123 -29.73 24.47 -1.85
C HIS A 123 -29.36 25.34 -3.05
N HIS A 124 -28.10 25.77 -3.19
CA HIS A 124 -27.65 26.43 -4.42
C HIS A 124 -26.94 25.46 -5.37
N THR A 125 -27.38 25.39 -6.63
CA THR A 125 -26.71 24.61 -7.67
C THR A 125 -25.55 25.42 -8.24
N PHE A 126 -24.34 24.85 -8.20
CA PHE A 126 -23.18 25.47 -8.83
C PHE A 126 -23.12 25.05 -10.30
N THR A 127 -23.29 25.99 -11.23
CA THR A 127 -23.07 25.79 -12.66
C THR A 127 -21.75 26.43 -13.06
N LYS A 128 -21.00 25.73 -13.91
CA LYS A 128 -19.62 26.07 -14.33
C LYS A 128 -19.53 27.41 -15.04
#